data_AF-A0A848YCU4-F1
#
_entry.id   AF-A0A848YCU4-F1
#
_cell.length_a   1.000
_cell.length_b   1.000
_cell.length_c   1.000
_cell.angle_alpha   90.00
_cell.angle_beta   90.00
_cell.angle_gamma   90.00
#
_symmetry.space_group_name_H-M   'P 1'
#
loop_
_entity.id
_entity.type
_entity.pdbx_description
1 polymer ?
#
loop_
_entity_poly.entity_id
_entity_poly.type
_entity_poly.pdbx_seq_one_letter_code
_entity_poly.pdbx_strand_id
1 'polypeptide(L)'
;MVEAGLWLLLALVLFIYSFEFNKSIEIYKFGASGWPRAIILLIAIAAIGQLAWHWKVGEGGATSKLNAAADDSVEAPEDHSSLQWYLHTFA
;
A
#
# COMPACT_ATOMS: atom_id res chain seq x y z
N MET A 1 -4.41 3.50 -11.85
CA MET A 1 -5.04 4.82 -11.61
C MET A 1 -6.03 4.76 -10.46
N VAL A 2 -6.97 3.80 -10.51
CA VAL A 2 -7.99 3.59 -9.46
C VAL A 2 -7.38 3.49 -8.07
N GLU A 3 -6.27 2.77 -7.92
CA GLU A 3 -5.57 2.61 -6.65
C GLU A 3 -5.04 3.92 -6.06
N ALA A 4 -4.37 4.77 -6.85
CA ALA A 4 -3.91 6.08 -6.39
C ALA A 4 -5.10 6.98 -5.98
N GLY A 5 -6.22 6.90 -6.71
CA GLY A 5 -7.46 7.57 -6.35
C GLY A 5 -8.06 7.05 -5.04
N LEU A 6 -8.00 5.74 -4.80
CA LEU A 6 -8.44 5.11 -3.55
C LEU A 6 -7.58 5.57 -2.37
N TRP A 7 -6.25 5.57 -2.51
CA TRP A 7 -5.34 6.04 -1.47
C TRP A 7 -5.55 7.52 -1.14
N LEU A 8 -5.82 8.36 -2.14
CA LEU A 8 -6.16 9.77 -1.93
C LEU A 8 -7.50 9.95 -1.22
N LEU A 9 -8.53 9.18 -1.62
CA LEU A 9 -9.84 9.21 -0.97
C LEU A 9 -9.73 8.76 0.49
N LEU A 10 -8.99 7.68 0.75
CA LEU A 10 -8.73 7.19 2.10
C LEU A 10 -8.00 8.24 2.94
N ALA A 11 -6.92 8.83 2.41
CA ALA A 11 -6.17 9.87 3.10
C ALA A 11 -7.06 11.09 3.42
N LEU A 12 -7.94 11.49 2.50
CA LEU A 12 -8.88 12.59 2.71
C LEU A 12 -9.87 12.28 3.84
N VAL A 13 -10.50 11.10 3.84
CA VAL A 13 -11.45 10.69 4.88
C VAL A 13 -10.77 10.61 6.25
N LEU A 14 -9.58 9.98 6.32
CA LEU A 14 -8.81 9.88 7.56
C LEU A 14 -8.35 11.25 8.06
N PHE A 15 -7.99 12.16 7.16
CA PHE A 15 -7.61 13.52 7.53
C PHE A 15 -8.77 14.27 8.19
N ILE A 16 -9.98 14.18 7.60
CA ILE A 16 -11.20 14.77 8.16
C ILE A 16 -11.48 14.16 9.55
N TYR A 17 -11.42 12.83 9.68
CA TYR A 17 -11.65 12.16 10.95
C TYR A 17 -10.58 12.46 12.00
N SER A 18 -9.34 12.79 11.59
CA SER A 18 -8.25 13.16 12.50
C SER A 18 -8.56 14.40 13.35
N PHE A 19 -9.55 15.22 12.97
CA PHE A 19 -9.98 16.37 13.75
C PHE A 19 -10.78 16.00 15.01
N GLU A 20 -11.46 14.85 15.05
CA GLU A 20 -12.14 14.40 16.27
C GLU A 20 -11.15 14.07 17.40
N PHE A 21 -9.95 13.64 17.04
CA PHE A 21 -8.87 13.33 17.97
C PHE A 21 -8.03 14.55 18.36
N ASN A 22 -8.43 15.76 17.95
CA ASN A 22 -7.73 17.01 18.26
C ASN A 22 -7.96 17.47 19.70
N LYS A 23 -7.80 16.57 20.67
CA LYS A 23 -7.84 16.90 22.10
C LYS A 23 -6.45 17.37 22.53
N SER A 24 -6.38 18.54 23.14
CA SER A 24 -5.15 19.06 23.75
C SER A 24 -4.84 18.22 24.99
N ILE A 25 -3.89 17.29 24.86
CA ILE A 25 -3.32 16.58 26.01
C ILE A 25 -1.98 17.28 26.31
N GLU A 26 -1.80 17.72 27.54
CA GLU A 26 -0.70 18.58 28.02
C GLU A 26 0.71 18.03 27.75
N ILE A 27 0.82 16.72 27.48
CA ILE A 27 2.07 15.99 27.28
C ILE A 27 2.59 16.08 25.83
N TYR A 28 1.76 16.48 24.85
CA TYR A 28 2.13 16.51 23.42
C TYR A 28 2.04 17.93 22.85
N LYS A 29 3.20 18.51 22.47
CA LYS A 29 3.32 19.86 21.91
C LYS A 29 2.43 20.11 20.67
N PHE A 30 2.10 19.05 19.93
CA PHE A 30 1.25 19.12 18.73
C PHE A 30 -0.11 18.41 18.90
N GLY A 31 -0.47 18.05 20.14
CA GLY A 31 -1.64 17.23 20.44
C GLY A 31 -1.45 15.76 20.04
N ALA A 32 -2.32 14.88 20.54
CA ALA A 32 -2.33 13.46 20.17
C ALA A 32 -2.67 13.23 18.68
N SER A 33 -3.23 14.24 18.01
CA SER A 33 -3.60 14.24 16.59
C SER A 33 -2.43 14.56 15.64
N GLY A 34 -1.25 14.94 16.15
CA GLY A 34 -0.08 15.24 15.31
C GLY A 34 0.50 13.99 14.62
N TRP A 35 0.66 12.89 15.35
CA TRP A 35 1.25 11.65 14.81
C TRP A 35 0.39 10.99 13.72
N PRO A 36 -0.95 10.85 13.85
CA PRO A 36 -1.77 10.25 12.81
C PRO A 36 -1.79 11.13 11.55
N ARG A 37 -1.83 12.46 11.72
CA ARG A 37 -1.82 13.40 10.60
C ARG A 37 -0.53 13.33 9.79
N ALA A 38 0.61 13.12 10.44
CA ALA A 38 1.87 12.92 9.75
C ALA A 38 1.83 11.67 8.86
N ILE A 39 1.30 10.55 9.37
CA ILE A 39 1.15 9.31 8.59
C ILE A 39 0.18 9.52 7.42
N ILE A 40 -0.97 10.16 7.66
CA ILE A 40 -1.95 10.47 6.62
C ILE A 40 -1.32 11.34 5.52
N LEU A 41 -0.49 12.31 5.90
CA LEU A 41 0.22 13.18 4.97
C LEU A 41 1.23 12.38 4.12
N LEU A 42 1.96 11.43 4.72
CA LEU A 42 2.87 10.55 3.98
C LEU A 42 2.12 9.66 2.98
N ILE A 43 0.96 9.12 3.36
CA ILE A 43 0.10 8.34 2.46
C ILE A 43 -0.35 9.21 1.28
N ALA A 44 -0.78 10.44 1.54
CA ALA A 44 -1.18 11.38 0.49
C ALA A 44 -0.02 11.69 -0.46
N ILE A 45 1.18 11.98 0.06
CA ILE A 45 2.37 12.23 -0.76
C ILE A 45 2.71 11.00 -1.61
N ALA A 46 2.68 9.80 -1.05
CA ALA A 46 2.96 8.57 -1.78
C ALA A 46 1.94 8.35 -2.92
N ALA A 47 0.66 8.57 -2.66
CA ALA A 47 -0.41 8.45 -3.65
C ALA A 47 -0.28 9.50 -4.78
N ILE A 48 0.07 10.74 -4.43
CA ILE A 48 0.39 11.80 -5.41
C ILE A 48 1.62 11.42 -6.22
N GLY A 49 2.66 10.90 -5.58
CA GLY A 49 3.87 10.43 -6.24
C GLY A 49 3.59 9.29 -7.22
N GLN A 50 2.74 8.33 -6.84
CA GLN A 50 2.27 7.27 -7.71
C GLN A 50 1.51 7.83 -8.91
N LEU A 51 0.59 8.78 -8.70
CA LEU A 51 -0.17 9.42 -9.78
C LEU A 51 0.75 10.19 -10.74
N ALA A 52 1.66 11.00 -10.19
CA ALA A 52 2.61 11.80 -10.96
C ALA A 52 3.60 10.94 -11.74
N TRP A 53 4.08 9.85 -11.15
CA TRP A 53 4.95 8.88 -11.81
C TRP A 53 4.26 8.25 -13.02
N HIS A 54 3.02 7.80 -12.84
CA HIS A 54 2.23 7.23 -13.92
C HIS A 54 1.95 8.23 -15.05
N TRP A 55 1.67 9.50 -14.71
CA TRP A 55 1.50 10.56 -15.72
C TRP A 55 2.77 10.82 -16.52
N LYS A 56 3.94 10.68 -15.87
CA LYS A 56 5.25 10.94 -16.49
C LYS A 56 5.83 9.76 -17.27
N VAL A 57 5.55 8.52 -16.85
CA VAL A 57 6.16 7.29 -17.39
C VAL A 57 5.25 6.54 -18.37
N GLY A 58 3.94 6.81 -18.40
CA GLY A 58 3.02 6.04 -19.24
C GLY A 58 2.90 4.58 -18.81
N GLU A 59 1.95 3.84 -19.38
CA GLU A 59 1.44 2.53 -18.92
C GLU A 59 2.50 1.42 -18.78
N GLY A 60 3.72 1.58 -19.32
CA GLY A 60 4.78 0.57 -19.24
C GLY A 60 5.38 0.37 -17.84
N GLY A 61 5.31 1.36 -16.95
CA GLY A 61 5.97 1.30 -15.64
C GLY A 61 5.29 0.42 -14.59
N ALA A 62 3.97 0.26 -14.65
CA ALA A 62 3.23 -0.57 -13.68
C ALA A 62 3.19 -2.04 -14.09
N THR A 63 3.07 -2.34 -15.38
CA THR A 63 3.17 -3.71 -15.91
C THR A 63 4.56 -4.30 -15.65
N SER A 64 5.63 -3.50 -15.78
CA SER A 64 6.98 -3.95 -15.41
C SER A 64 7.16 -4.21 -13.91
N LYS A 65 6.46 -3.50 -13.00
CA LYS A 65 6.56 -3.77 -11.56
C LYS A 65 5.69 -4.93 -11.09
N LEU A 66 4.53 -5.16 -11.72
CA LEU A 66 3.72 -6.37 -11.51
C LEU A 66 4.45 -7.61 -12.02
N ASN A 67 5.08 -7.53 -13.19
CA ASN A 67 5.95 -8.60 -13.67
C ASN A 67 7.21 -8.74 -12.82
N ALA A 68 7.86 -7.66 -12.40
CA ALA A 68 9.03 -7.75 -11.52
C ALA A 68 8.67 -8.27 -10.12
N ALA A 69 7.50 -7.96 -9.56
CA ALA A 69 7.06 -8.55 -8.30
C ALA A 69 6.59 -10.01 -8.46
N ALA A 70 6.14 -10.41 -9.65
CA ALA A 70 5.85 -11.80 -10.01
C ALA A 70 7.12 -12.61 -10.36
N ASP A 71 8.19 -11.94 -10.79
CA ASP A 71 9.49 -12.52 -11.18
C ASP A 71 10.46 -12.55 -9.97
N ASP A 72 10.39 -11.55 -9.10
CA ASP A 72 11.16 -11.42 -7.85
C ASP A 72 10.43 -12.04 -6.65
N SER A 73 9.17 -12.47 -6.83
CA SER A 73 8.64 -13.58 -6.03
C SER A 73 9.27 -14.86 -6.54
N VAL A 74 10.49 -15.13 -6.05
CA VAL A 74 11.12 -16.44 -5.86
C VAL A 74 10.80 -17.46 -6.94
N GLU A 75 11.82 -17.88 -7.72
CA GLU A 75 11.88 -19.20 -8.37
C GLU A 75 10.77 -20.11 -7.86
N ALA A 76 9.68 -20.27 -8.62
CA ALA A 76 8.53 -21.02 -8.13
C ALA A 76 9.06 -22.39 -7.66
N PRO A 77 9.06 -22.68 -6.34
CA PRO A 77 9.44 -23.99 -5.87
C PRO A 77 8.30 -24.89 -6.33
N GLU A 78 8.63 -25.74 -7.29
CA GLU A 78 7.85 -26.84 -7.87
C GLU A 78 6.33 -26.71 -7.81
N ASP A 79 5.71 -26.68 -8.99
CA ASP A 79 4.29 -26.87 -9.20
C ASP A 79 3.77 -28.10 -8.43
N HIS A 80 3.30 -27.89 -7.21
CA HIS A 80 2.59 -28.89 -6.40
C HIS A 80 1.14 -29.03 -6.88
N SER A 81 0.86 -28.85 -8.17
CA SER A 81 -0.40 -29.26 -8.79
C SER A 81 -0.36 -30.75 -9.10
N SER A 82 -0.30 -31.60 -8.08
CA SER A 82 -0.83 -32.96 -8.23
C SER A 82 -1.04 -33.64 -6.87
N LEU A 83 -2.22 -34.24 -6.75
CA LEU A 83 -2.59 -35.25 -5.73
C LEU A 83 -1.54 -36.38 -5.60
N GLN A 84 -0.63 -36.48 -6.56
CA GLN A 84 0.49 -37.41 -6.61
C GLN A 84 1.49 -37.21 -5.45
N TRP A 85 1.73 -35.98 -4.99
CA TRP A 85 2.63 -35.73 -3.85
C TRP A 85 2.05 -36.28 -2.54
N TYR A 86 0.74 -36.08 -2.33
CA TYR A 86 0.04 -36.60 -1.15
C TYR A 86 0.00 -38.13 -1.13
N LEU A 87 -0.17 -38.76 -2.29
CA LEU A 87 -0.16 -40.22 -2.39
C LEU A 87 1.23 -40.82 -2.11
N HIS A 88 2.31 -40.10 -2.40
CA HIS A 88 3.68 -40.59 -2.19
C HIS A 88 4.17 -40.39 -0.74
N THR A 89 3.63 -39.41 0.00
CA THR A 89 4.11 -39.14 1.36
C THR A 89 3.47 -40.03 2.44
N PHE A 90 2.34 -40.68 2.14
CA PHE A 90 1.56 -41.47 3.11
C PHE A 90 1.37 -42.95 2.71
N ALA A 91 2.00 -43.41 1.64
CA ALA A 91 2.08 -44.84 1.27
C ALA A 91 3.44 -45.41 1.69
#